data_AF-A0A950NKA3-F1
#
_entry.id   AF-A0A950NKA3-F1
#
_cell.length_a   1.000
_cell.length_b   1.000
_cell.length_c   1.000
_cell.angle_alpha   90.00
_cell.angle_beta   90.00
_cell.angle_gamma   90.00
#
_symmetry.space_group_name_H-M   'P 1'
#
loop_
_entity.id
_entity.type
_entity.pdbx_description
1 polymer ?
#
loop_
_entity_poly.entity_id
_entity_poly.type
_entity_poly.pdbx_seq_one_letter_code
_entity_poly.pdbx_strand_id
1 'polypeptide(L)'
;MNTISRDHVLAGTAGGFTQAGHGKAAGLKRLNAGDWLVFYSPKTSLHGGEPLKAFTAVGRVADDRLYRVEMAAGFVPWRRNVEFATCIEAPIGPLIEELSFIKDKRR
;
A
#
# COMPACT_ATOMS: atom_id res chain seq x y z
N MET A 1 4.42 -4.89 -4.61
CA MET A 1 4.79 -3.90 -3.59
C MET A 1 4.18 -2.56 -3.95
N ASN A 2 3.50 -1.90 -3.02
CA ASN A 2 2.91 -0.57 -3.19
C ASN A 2 3.72 0.48 -2.43
N THR A 3 4.07 1.60 -3.08
CA THR A 3 4.81 2.70 -2.47
C THR A 3 3.86 3.84 -2.11
N ILE A 4 3.60 4.04 -0.81
CA ILE A 4 2.57 4.97 -0.29
C ILE A 4 3.06 5.57 1.03
N SER A 5 2.76 6.84 1.33
CA SER A 5 3.09 7.44 2.62
C SER A 5 2.43 6.70 3.79
N ARG A 6 3.09 6.71 4.96
CA ARG A 6 2.65 5.93 6.12
C ARG A 6 1.22 6.28 6.55
N ASP A 7 0.89 7.56 6.63
CA ASP A 7 -0.46 8.05 6.95
C ASP A 7 -1.56 7.44 6.07
N HIS A 8 -1.35 7.40 4.77
CA HIS A 8 -2.27 6.81 3.80
C HIS A 8 -2.36 5.29 3.95
N VAL A 9 -1.25 4.62 4.27
CA VAL A 9 -1.26 3.18 4.59
C VAL A 9 -2.10 2.93 5.84
N LEU A 10 -1.90 3.69 6.92
CA LEU A 10 -2.68 3.56 8.15
C LEU A 10 -4.17 3.79 7.93
N ALA A 11 -4.55 4.79 7.12
CA ALA A 11 -5.94 5.01 6.74
C ALA A 11 -6.55 3.82 5.97
N GLY A 12 -5.79 3.22 5.05
CA GLY A 12 -6.20 2.01 4.33
C GLY A 12 -6.33 0.79 5.23
N THR A 13 -5.37 0.59 6.14
CA THR A 13 -5.38 -0.50 7.13
C THR A 13 -6.57 -0.39 8.07
N ALA A 14 -6.81 0.80 8.64
CA ALA A 14 -7.96 1.04 9.52
C ALA A 14 -9.31 0.83 8.81
N GLY A 15 -9.36 1.09 7.50
CA GLY A 15 -10.55 0.89 6.68
C GLY A 15 -10.67 -0.48 6.01
N GLY A 16 -9.68 -1.36 6.12
CA GLY A 16 -9.68 -2.66 5.45
C GLY A 16 -9.64 -2.58 3.91
N PHE A 17 -8.99 -1.56 3.33
CA PHE A 17 -8.94 -1.39 1.88
C PHE A 17 -7.58 -0.91 1.37
N THR A 18 -7.35 -1.13 0.07
CA THR A 18 -6.35 -0.41 -0.71
C THR A 18 -7.03 0.45 -1.78
N GLN A 19 -6.46 1.62 -2.07
CA GLN A 19 -7.08 2.65 -2.91
C GLN A 19 -6.15 3.07 -4.06
N ALA A 20 -6.72 3.30 -5.24
CA ALA A 20 -5.98 3.85 -6.37
C ALA A 20 -5.61 5.33 -6.14
N GLY A 21 -4.33 5.68 -6.22
CA GLY A 21 -3.83 7.03 -5.93
C GLY A 21 -4.39 8.13 -6.84
N HIS A 22 -4.37 7.93 -8.17
CA HIS A 22 -4.84 8.92 -9.16
C HIS A 22 -6.16 8.50 -9.84
N GLY A 23 -7.01 7.74 -9.15
CA GLY A 23 -8.29 7.26 -9.70
C GLY A 23 -8.17 6.21 -10.82
N LYS A 24 -6.96 5.82 -11.23
CA LYS A 24 -6.74 4.78 -12.25
C LYS A 24 -6.86 3.37 -11.64
N ALA A 25 -7.91 2.66 -12.02
CA ALA A 25 -8.21 1.30 -11.54
C ALA A 25 -7.22 0.22 -12.01
N ALA A 26 -6.38 0.48 -13.02
CA ALA A 26 -5.58 -0.55 -13.69
C ALA A 26 -4.70 -1.36 -12.73
N GLY A 27 -4.11 -0.71 -11.72
CA GLY A 27 -3.32 -1.41 -10.69
C GLY A 27 -4.16 -2.38 -9.87
N LEU A 28 -5.36 -1.95 -9.45
CA LEU A 28 -6.28 -2.75 -8.64
C LEU A 28 -6.97 -3.87 -9.45
N LYS A 29 -7.20 -3.65 -10.74
CA LYS A 29 -7.81 -4.65 -11.65
C LYS A 29 -6.94 -5.88 -11.87
N ARG A 30 -5.62 -5.78 -11.66
CA ARG A 30 -4.68 -6.90 -11.80
C ARG A 30 -4.62 -7.80 -10.56
N LEU A 31 -5.24 -7.36 -9.46
CA LEU A 31 -5.28 -8.11 -8.21
C LEU A 31 -6.47 -9.05 -8.20
N ASN A 32 -6.23 -10.28 -7.76
CA ASN A 32 -7.22 -11.31 -7.52
C ASN A 32 -7.39 -11.53 -6.02
N ALA A 33 -8.53 -12.10 -5.63
CA ALA A 33 -8.74 -12.63 -4.28
C ALA A 33 -7.59 -13.55 -3.89
N GLY A 34 -6.99 -13.29 -2.73
CA GLY A 34 -5.87 -14.04 -2.19
C GLY A 34 -4.47 -13.55 -2.57
N ASP A 35 -4.35 -12.57 -3.46
CA ASP A 35 -3.06 -11.92 -3.72
C ASP A 35 -2.55 -11.19 -2.47
N TRP A 36 -1.23 -11.23 -2.25
CA TRP A 36 -0.58 -10.52 -1.16
C TRP A 36 -0.04 -9.16 -1.60
N LEU A 37 -0.29 -8.16 -0.77
CA LEU A 37 0.19 -6.81 -0.91
C LEU A 37 1.12 -6.49 0.25
N VAL A 38 2.31 -6.02 -0.09
CA VAL A 38 3.24 -5.40 0.86
C VAL A 38 3.32 -3.91 0.56
N PHE A 39 3.18 -3.10 1.59
CA PHE A 39 3.20 -1.64 1.53
C PHE A 39 4.53 -1.12 2.04
N TYR A 40 5.20 -0.32 1.22
CA TYR A 40 6.44 0.37 1.53
C TYR A 40 6.17 1.87 1.63
N SER A 41 6.62 2.48 2.71
CA SER A 41 6.48 3.90 2.98
C SER A 41 7.85 4.59 2.95
N PRO A 42 8.14 5.38 1.90
CA PRO A 42 9.39 6.13 1.83
C PRO A 42 9.41 7.29 2.83
N LYS A 43 8.23 7.79 3.24
CA LYS A 43 8.05 8.91 4.15
C LYS A 43 6.77 8.76 4.98
N THR A 44 6.69 9.50 6.08
CA THR A 44 5.56 9.44 7.02
C THR A 44 4.27 10.06 6.45
N SER A 45 4.37 11.12 5.64
CA SER A 45 3.23 11.81 5.04
C SER A 45 3.47 12.23 3.58
N LEU A 46 2.40 12.35 2.80
CA LEU A 46 2.46 12.77 1.39
C LEU A 46 3.03 14.19 1.23
N HIS A 47 2.66 15.12 2.12
CA HIS A 47 3.05 16.53 2.05
C HIS A 47 3.94 16.89 3.24
N GLY A 48 5.27 16.85 3.05
CA GLY A 48 6.23 17.31 4.06
C GLY A 48 6.54 16.32 5.20
N GLY A 49 6.22 15.03 5.06
CA GLY A 49 6.60 14.03 6.05
C GLY A 49 8.08 13.62 6.01
N GLU A 50 8.63 13.31 7.18
CA GLU A 50 9.99 12.81 7.35
C GLU A 50 10.25 11.51 6.58
N PRO A 51 11.50 11.26 6.14
CA PRO A 51 11.90 9.97 5.60
C PRO A 51 11.62 8.83 6.58
N LEU A 52 11.01 7.75 6.08
CA LEU A 52 10.69 6.55 6.87
C LEU A 52 11.39 5.31 6.33
N LYS A 53 11.31 5.09 5.01
CA LYS A 53 11.92 3.95 4.30
C LYS A 53 11.69 2.60 4.98
N ALA A 54 10.42 2.28 5.25
CA ALA A 54 10.03 1.04 5.91
C ALA A 54 8.88 0.35 5.20
N PHE A 55 8.80 -0.98 5.32
CA PHE A 55 7.57 -1.71 5.10
C PHE A 55 6.63 -1.45 6.27
N THR A 56 5.42 -1.01 5.98
CA THR A 56 4.49 -0.48 7.00
C THR A 56 3.20 -1.28 7.14
N ALA A 57 2.87 -2.10 6.15
CA ALA A 57 1.76 -3.04 6.23
C ALA A 57 1.95 -4.20 5.27
N VAL A 58 1.29 -5.31 5.59
CA VAL A 58 1.09 -6.45 4.70
C VAL A 58 -0.35 -6.91 4.82
N GLY A 59 -0.97 -7.25 3.69
CA GLY A 59 -2.35 -7.71 3.68
C GLY A 59 -2.67 -8.56 2.46
N ARG A 60 -3.73 -9.34 2.58
CA ARG A 60 -4.23 -10.22 1.54
C ARG A 60 -5.50 -9.63 0.94
N VAL A 61 -5.61 -9.62 -0.38
CA VAL A 61 -6.82 -9.16 -1.07
C VAL A 61 -7.97 -10.08 -0.69
N ALA A 62 -9.03 -9.51 -0.11
CA ALA A 62 -10.11 -10.28 0.51
C ALA A 62 -11.03 -10.93 -0.53
N ASP A 63 -11.31 -10.21 -1.63
CA ASP A 63 -12.26 -10.61 -2.65
C ASP A 63 -11.91 -10.04 -4.04
N ASP A 64 -12.67 -10.43 -5.06
CA ASP A 64 -12.54 -9.92 -6.42
C ASP A 64 -13.34 -8.62 -6.65
N ARG A 65 -13.93 -8.03 -5.61
CA ARG A 65 -14.77 -6.84 -5.72
C ARG A 65 -13.92 -5.57 -5.84
N LEU A 66 -14.10 -4.89 -6.95
CA LEU A 66 -13.59 -3.55 -7.20
C LEU A 66 -14.74 -2.54 -7.12
N TYR A 67 -14.61 -1.54 -6.26
CA TYR A 67 -15.71 -0.58 -6.00
C TYR A 67 -15.18 0.85 -5.85
N ARG A 68 -16.10 1.83 -5.81
CA ARG A 68 -15.78 3.24 -5.65
C ARG A 68 -16.48 3.79 -4.40
N VAL A 69 -15.83 4.71 -3.71
CA VAL A 69 -16.37 5.41 -2.54
C VAL A 69 -16.12 6.89 -2.73
N GLU A 70 -17.15 7.71 -2.57
CA GLU A 70 -16.98 9.16 -2.57
C GLU A 70 -16.35 9.61 -1.25
N MET A 71 -15.18 10.23 -1.33
CA MET A 71 -14.43 10.73 -0.16
C MET A 71 -14.57 12.24 0.01
N ALA A 72 -14.81 12.95 -1.08
CA ALA A 72 -15.11 14.38 -1.15
C ALA A 72 -15.84 14.64 -2.47
N ALA A 73 -16.46 15.82 -2.62
CA ALA A 73 -17.16 16.20 -3.83
C ALA A 73 -16.29 16.01 -5.09
N GLY A 74 -16.71 15.12 -5.99
CA GLY A 74 -15.98 14.80 -7.22
C GLY A 74 -14.75 13.90 -7.05
N PHE A 75 -14.41 13.48 -5.82
CA PHE A 75 -13.32 12.55 -5.54
C PHE A 75 -13.87 11.18 -5.14
N VAL A 76 -13.97 10.30 -6.14
CA VAL A 76 -14.55 8.95 -6.01
C VAL A 76 -13.55 7.86 -6.42
N PRO A 77 -12.49 7.62 -5.62
CA PRO A 77 -11.43 6.68 -5.96
C PRO A 77 -11.90 5.22 -5.97
N TRP A 78 -11.20 4.41 -6.76
CA TRP A 78 -11.37 2.95 -6.76
C TRP A 78 -10.69 2.32 -5.55
N ARG A 79 -11.36 1.33 -4.94
CA ARG A 79 -10.90 0.55 -3.79
C ARG A 79 -11.07 -0.95 -4.01
N ARG A 80 -10.25 -1.73 -3.31
CA ARG A 80 -10.40 -3.16 -3.08
C ARG A 80 -10.29 -3.46 -1.60
N ASN A 81 -11.03 -4.47 -1.15
CA ASN A 81 -10.97 -4.96 0.22
C ASN A 81 -9.65 -5.72 0.46
N VAL A 82 -9.04 -5.47 1.61
CA VAL A 82 -7.78 -6.09 2.03
C VAL A 82 -7.89 -6.49 3.49
N GLU A 83 -7.59 -7.73 3.79
CA GLU A 83 -7.41 -8.25 5.13
C GLU A 83 -5.95 -8.04 5.54
N PHE A 84 -5.71 -7.10 6.45
CA PHE A 84 -4.36 -6.79 6.92
C PHE A 84 -3.94 -7.75 8.04
N ALA A 85 -2.70 -8.22 7.96
CA ALA A 85 -2.11 -9.02 9.02
C ALA A 85 -1.62 -8.12 10.17
N THR A 86 -1.60 -8.64 11.39
CA THR A 86 -0.89 -8.00 12.49
C THR A 86 0.61 -8.02 12.19
N CYS A 87 1.22 -6.85 12.12
CA CYS A 87 2.65 -6.70 11.85
C CYS A 87 3.24 -5.48 12.54
N ILE A 88 4.56 -5.44 12.59
CA ILE A 88 5.34 -4.24 12.96
C ILE A 88 5.99 -3.65 11.72
N GLU A 89 6.33 -2.36 11.78
CA GLU A 89 7.08 -1.72 10.71
C GLU A 89 8.50 -2.27 10.63
N ALA A 90 8.97 -2.53 9.40
CA ALA A 90 10.29 -3.09 9.15
C ALA A 90 11.09 -2.13 8.24
N PRO A 91 12.17 -1.50 8.73
CA PRO A 91 13.06 -0.72 7.89
C PRO A 91 13.57 -1.54 6.70
N ILE A 92 13.65 -0.93 5.52
CA ILE A 92 14.10 -1.66 4.32
C ILE A 92 15.59 -2.01 4.37
N GLY A 93 16.41 -1.20 5.06
CA GLY A 93 17.88 -1.29 5.06
C GLY A 93 18.43 -2.70 5.29
N PRO A 94 18.09 -3.38 6.40
CA PRO A 94 18.54 -4.76 6.65
C PRO A 94 18.06 -5.79 5.63
N LEU A 95 16.97 -5.50 4.92
CA LEU A 95 16.33 -6.42 3.98
C LEU A 95 16.84 -6.24 2.54
N ILE A 96 17.63 -5.20 2.27
CA ILE A 96 18.03 -4.85 0.90
C ILE A 96 18.69 -6.03 0.20
N GLU A 97 19.65 -6.70 0.85
CA GLU A 97 20.39 -7.82 0.28
C GLU A 97 19.49 -9.03 -0.03
N GLU A 98 18.52 -9.31 0.83
CA GLU A 98 17.65 -10.50 0.74
C GLU A 98 16.55 -10.36 -0.32
N LEU A 99 16.12 -9.14 -0.65
CA LEU A 99 14.99 -8.92 -1.55
C LEU A 99 15.42 -8.98 -3.01
N SER A 100 15.13 -10.11 -3.69
CA SER A 100 15.53 -10.40 -5.08
C SER A 100 14.99 -9.44 -6.14
N PHE A 101 13.92 -8.69 -5.84
CA PHE A 101 13.36 -7.66 -6.71
C PHE A 101 14.16 -6.35 -6.66
N ILE A 102 14.97 -6.12 -5.62
CA ILE A 102 15.91 -4.99 -5.56
C ILE A 102 17.14 -5.39 -6.38
N LYS A 103 17.30 -4.75 -7.54
CA LYS A 103 18.37 -5.06 -8.51
C LYS A 103 19.67 -4.32 -8.23
N ASP A 104 19.58 -3.09 -7.74
CA ASP A 104 20.73 -2.33 -7.28
C ASP A 104 20.71 -2.28 -5.75
N LYS A 105 21.60 -3.03 -5.10
CA LYS A 105 21.66 -3.14 -3.63
C LYS A 105 22.31 -1.92 -2.96
N ARG A 106 22.93 -1.04 -3.77
CA ARG A 106 23.69 0.11 -3.26
C ARG A 106 22.87 1.41 -3.29
N ARG A 107 21.61 1.35 -3.73
CA ARG A 107 20.78 2.52 -4.03
C ARG A 107 19.33 2.31 -3.57
#